data_AF-A0A6J4HDV0-F1
#
_entry.id   AF-A0A6J4HDV0-F1
#
_cell.length_a   1.000
_cell.length_b   1.000
_cell.length_c   1.000
_cell.angle_alpha   90.00
_cell.angle_beta   90.00
_cell.angle_gamma   90.00
#
_symmetry.space_group_name_H-M   'P 1'
#
loop_
_entity.id
_entity.type
_entity.pdbx_description
1 polymer ?
#
loop_
_entity_poly.entity_id
_entity_poly.type
_entity_poly.pdbx_seq_one_letter_code
_entity_poly.pdbx_strand_id
1 'polypeptide(L)'
;MRFLVFRGLALLTLLVVPACTTAPAPAQQSIVVTPEPGAPVFTPPDQNAADYPAPVQTDEAYPGPQATAVSSADGRSQSVLQSYESALQLARAQYDPGVEMYGVVPSEIAIGNLGGPPVAPGWFYKFKRQGSRREFIVQIVDGQVTGSTTAEPIEEPTPAELPIDVSQIKIDSDQVFAMFKERAPELGITPGDTVYDLELVSLAGKNGPTWSVVDPTTKKWVFSVNAVSGEPAADPHQ
;
A
#
# COMPACT_ATOMS: atom_id res chain seq x y z
N MET A 1 52.62 -38.82 -9.32
CA MET A 1 52.18 -39.59 -8.14
C MET A 1 50.80 -39.04 -7.76
N ARG A 2 49.66 -39.76 -7.75
CA ARG A 2 49.32 -41.11 -7.21
C ARG A 2 49.74 -41.22 -5.74
N PHE A 3 48.90 -41.48 -4.72
CA PHE A 3 47.45 -41.74 -4.59
C PHE A 3 46.91 -40.92 -3.36
N LEU A 4 45.80 -41.16 -2.63
CA LEU A 4 44.78 -42.23 -2.58
C LEU A 4 43.42 -41.73 -2.02
N VAL A 5 42.35 -42.43 -2.41
CA VAL A 5 40.92 -42.35 -2.05
C VAL A 5 40.58 -42.82 -0.62
N PHE A 6 39.61 -42.18 0.06
CA PHE A 6 38.70 -42.76 1.08
C PHE A 6 37.43 -41.87 1.10
N ARG A 7 36.27 -42.22 0.52
CA ARG A 7 35.27 -43.25 0.92
C ARG A 7 35.00 -43.32 2.43
N GLY A 8 33.86 -42.76 2.85
CA GLY A 8 33.35 -42.80 4.22
C GLY A 8 31.85 -42.46 4.26
N LEU A 9 31.02 -43.31 3.67
CA LEU A 9 29.57 -43.17 3.66
C LEU A 9 29.00 -43.64 5.01
N ALA A 10 28.35 -42.76 5.78
CA ALA A 10 27.61 -43.14 6.98
C ALA A 10 26.29 -42.35 7.06
N LEU A 11 25.24 -42.99 6.57
CA LEU A 11 23.86 -42.54 6.60
C LEU A 11 23.32 -42.69 8.05
N LEU A 12 22.77 -41.63 8.65
CA LEU A 12 21.89 -41.77 9.82
C LEU A 12 20.73 -40.78 9.77
N THR A 13 19.72 -41.16 9.00
CA THR A 13 18.45 -40.45 8.87
C THR A 13 17.62 -40.62 10.15
N LEU A 14 17.62 -39.63 11.04
CA LEU A 14 16.73 -39.66 12.21
C LEU A 14 15.36 -39.11 11.82
N LEU A 15 14.40 -40.00 11.50
CA LEU A 15 12.99 -39.60 11.38
C LEU A 15 12.46 -39.19 12.76
N VAL A 16 12.32 -37.89 12.99
CA VAL A 16 11.46 -37.37 14.04
C VAL A 16 10.07 -37.22 13.42
N VAL A 17 9.16 -38.14 13.78
CA VAL A 17 7.75 -38.02 13.44
C VAL A 17 7.10 -37.05 14.43
N PRO A 18 6.66 -35.84 14.02
CA PRO A 18 5.83 -35.01 14.88
C PRO A 18 4.49 -35.73 15.06
N ALA A 19 4.19 -36.12 16.30
CA ALA A 19 2.90 -36.69 16.62
C ALA A 19 1.81 -35.62 16.42
N CYS A 20 0.86 -35.85 15.52
CA CYS A 20 -0.34 -35.03 15.41
C CYS A 20 -1.19 -35.18 16.67
N THR A 21 -0.93 -34.36 17.69
CA THR A 21 -1.86 -34.16 18.79
C THR A 21 -3.05 -33.36 18.29
N THR A 22 -4.14 -34.06 17.97
CA THR A 22 -5.43 -33.46 17.64
C THR A 22 -5.89 -32.58 18.80
N ALA A 23 -5.84 -31.25 18.60
CA ALA A 23 -6.42 -30.32 19.56
C ALA A 23 -7.93 -30.60 19.70
N PRO A 24 -8.49 -30.60 20.92
CA PRO A 24 -9.93 -30.76 21.09
C PRO A 24 -10.65 -29.60 20.40
N ALA A 25 -11.63 -29.91 19.56
CA ALA A 25 -12.42 -28.90 18.87
C ALA A 25 -13.08 -27.95 19.88
N PRO A 26 -13.05 -26.62 19.66
CA PRO A 26 -13.72 -25.69 20.55
C PRO A 26 -15.22 -26.00 20.60
N ALA A 27 -15.77 -26.08 21.82
CA ALA A 27 -17.18 -26.34 22.01
C ALA A 27 -18.01 -25.26 21.31
N GLN A 28 -18.88 -25.68 20.38
CA GLN A 28 -19.84 -24.79 19.73
C GLN A 28 -20.79 -24.23 20.77
N GLN A 29 -20.55 -23.00 21.21
CA GLN A 29 -21.51 -22.24 21.99
C GLN A 29 -22.64 -21.81 21.05
N SER A 30 -23.73 -22.58 21.04
CA SER A 30 -24.96 -22.21 20.37
C SER A 30 -25.55 -20.98 21.06
N ILE A 31 -25.40 -19.80 20.45
CA ILE A 31 -26.04 -18.58 20.92
C ILE A 31 -27.55 -18.71 20.66
N VAL A 32 -28.30 -19.05 21.71
CA VAL A 32 -29.76 -18.99 21.70
C VAL A 32 -30.16 -17.53 21.85
N VAL A 33 -30.36 -16.85 20.72
CA VAL A 33 -30.99 -15.53 20.71
C VAL A 33 -32.48 -15.72 20.95
N THR A 34 -32.93 -15.53 22.18
CA THR A 34 -34.36 -15.38 22.50
C THR A 34 -34.85 -14.10 21.83
N PRO A 35 -35.76 -14.14 20.85
CA PRO A 35 -36.30 -12.92 20.27
C PRO A 35 -37.13 -12.17 21.32
N GLU A 36 -36.81 -10.90 21.53
CA GLU A 36 -37.58 -10.03 22.42
C GLU A 36 -38.99 -9.83 21.86
N PRO A 37 -40.07 -10.12 22.61
CA PRO A 37 -41.44 -9.93 22.14
C PRO A 37 -41.82 -8.44 22.14
N GLY A 38 -41.36 -7.71 21.13
CA GLY A 38 -41.55 -6.26 21.04
C GLY A 38 -41.15 -5.71 19.68
N ALA A 39 -41.97 -5.96 18.65
CA ALA A 39 -41.85 -5.19 17.42
C ALA A 39 -42.15 -3.71 17.74
N PRO A 40 -41.22 -2.77 17.48
CA PRO A 40 -41.52 -1.35 17.66
C PRO A 40 -42.63 -0.95 16.70
N VAL A 41 -43.80 -0.65 17.23
CA VAL A 41 -44.91 -0.11 16.44
C VAL A 41 -44.53 1.32 16.05
N PHE A 42 -44.05 1.48 14.82
CA PHE A 42 -43.96 2.78 14.17
C PHE A 42 -45.37 3.29 13.88
N THR A 43 -46.00 3.90 14.88
CA THR A 43 -47.04 4.92 14.63
C THR A 43 -46.39 6.07 13.88
N PRO A 44 -46.85 6.43 12.66
CA PRO A 44 -46.43 7.67 12.03
C PRO A 44 -46.79 8.83 12.97
N PRO A 45 -45.89 9.79 13.23
CA PRO A 45 -46.27 10.99 13.96
C PRO A 45 -47.37 11.73 13.18
N ASP A 46 -48.33 12.30 13.91
CA ASP A 46 -49.44 13.05 13.33
C ASP A 46 -48.95 14.06 12.30
N GLN A 47 -49.62 14.09 11.13
CA GLN A 47 -49.36 15.04 10.04
C GLN A 47 -49.85 16.47 10.37
N ASN A 48 -49.48 16.99 11.54
CA ASN A 48 -49.40 18.42 11.74
C ASN A 48 -48.14 18.90 11.03
N ALA A 49 -48.34 19.49 9.85
CA ALA A 49 -47.29 20.09 9.05
C ALA A 49 -46.64 21.25 9.82
N ALA A 50 -45.60 20.94 10.59
CA ALA A 50 -44.60 21.93 10.94
C ALA A 50 -43.88 22.30 9.64
N ASP A 51 -43.99 23.57 9.24
CA ASP A 51 -43.19 24.15 8.15
C ASP A 51 -41.70 24.08 8.53
N TYR A 52 -41.07 22.94 8.26
CA TYR A 52 -39.63 22.87 8.11
C TYR A 52 -39.29 23.53 6.77
N PRO A 53 -38.69 24.74 6.75
CA PRO A 53 -38.22 25.30 5.50
C PRO A 53 -37.24 24.32 4.89
N ALA A 54 -37.45 23.96 3.62
CA ALA A 54 -36.51 23.12 2.90
C ALA A 54 -35.11 23.75 2.99
N PRO A 55 -34.05 22.97 3.30
CA PRO A 55 -32.70 23.51 3.35
C PRO A 55 -32.40 24.16 2.01
N VAL A 56 -32.08 25.46 2.06
CA VAL A 56 -31.74 26.23 0.87
C VAL A 56 -30.50 25.57 0.25
N GLN A 57 -30.65 25.01 -0.94
CA GLN A 57 -29.53 24.54 -1.73
C GLN A 57 -28.70 25.76 -2.13
N THR A 58 -27.65 26.04 -1.37
CA THR A 58 -26.57 26.90 -1.82
C THR A 58 -25.78 26.13 -2.87
N ASP A 59 -25.81 26.60 -4.12
CA ASP A 59 -24.95 26.12 -5.24
C ASP A 59 -23.45 26.42 -5.02
N GLU A 60 -23.01 26.54 -3.77
CA GLU A 60 -21.60 26.44 -3.39
C GLU A 60 -21.18 24.97 -3.49
N ALA A 61 -20.97 24.52 -4.73
CA ALA A 61 -20.18 23.34 -5.00
C ALA A 61 -18.85 23.48 -4.26
N TYR A 62 -18.54 22.51 -3.39
CA TYR A 62 -17.28 22.45 -2.67
C TYR A 62 -16.14 22.64 -3.69
N PRO A 63 -15.21 23.60 -3.50
CA PRO A 63 -14.23 23.95 -4.51
C PRO A 63 -13.22 22.81 -4.70
N GLY A 64 -13.58 21.87 -5.57
CA GLY A 64 -12.64 20.90 -6.12
C GLY A 64 -11.55 21.64 -6.89
N PRO A 65 -10.28 21.21 -6.81
CA PRO A 65 -9.20 21.88 -7.51
C PRO A 65 -9.48 21.89 -9.02
N GLN A 66 -9.44 23.08 -9.63
CA GLN A 66 -9.55 23.22 -11.08
C GLN A 66 -8.27 22.66 -11.73
N ALA A 67 -8.34 21.39 -12.14
CA ALA A 67 -7.23 20.71 -12.79
C ALA A 67 -6.94 21.31 -14.17
N THR A 68 -5.93 22.18 -14.25
CA THR A 68 -5.41 22.79 -15.49
C THR A 68 -4.09 22.13 -15.93
N ALA A 69 -3.85 20.89 -15.52
CA ALA A 69 -2.66 20.12 -15.87
C ALA A 69 -2.87 19.31 -17.16
N VAL A 70 -1.78 19.09 -17.92
CA VAL A 70 -1.75 18.06 -18.95
C VAL A 70 -1.84 16.72 -18.25
N SER A 71 -3.02 16.11 -18.26
CA SER A 71 -3.26 14.88 -17.50
C SER A 71 -2.58 13.70 -18.18
N SER A 72 -1.80 12.96 -17.40
CA SER A 72 -1.22 11.68 -17.82
C SER A 72 -2.23 10.55 -17.63
N ALA A 73 -2.14 9.51 -18.46
CA ALA A 73 -3.11 8.40 -18.43
C ALA A 73 -3.13 7.62 -17.10
N ASP A 74 -2.06 7.75 -16.30
CA ASP A 74 -1.83 7.11 -15.02
C ASP A 74 -1.72 8.10 -13.85
N GLY A 75 -2.00 9.39 -14.07
CA GLY A 75 -1.92 10.43 -13.04
C GLY A 75 -0.50 10.73 -12.53
N ARG A 76 0.54 10.30 -13.23
CA ARG A 76 1.96 10.42 -12.86
C ARG A 76 2.77 11.32 -13.80
N SER A 77 2.28 12.53 -14.08
CA SER A 77 3.01 13.51 -14.90
C SER A 77 4.34 14.02 -14.28
N GLN A 78 4.61 13.66 -13.02
CA GLN A 78 5.84 13.93 -12.27
C GLN A 78 6.37 12.64 -11.66
N SER A 79 7.68 12.58 -11.40
CA SER A 79 8.26 11.47 -10.64
C SER A 79 7.82 11.49 -9.17
N VAL A 80 8.14 10.42 -8.44
CA VAL A 80 7.89 10.38 -6.98
C VAL A 80 8.73 11.45 -6.28
N LEU A 81 10.05 11.50 -6.48
CA LEU A 81 10.84 12.47 -5.71
C LEU A 81 10.51 13.94 -6.06
N GLN A 82 10.02 14.21 -7.27
CA GLN A 82 9.50 15.53 -7.65
C GLN A 82 8.23 15.93 -6.89
N SER A 83 7.33 14.99 -6.61
CA SER A 83 6.05 15.27 -5.96
C SER A 83 6.05 15.05 -4.44
N TYR A 84 7.12 14.45 -3.91
CA TYR A 84 7.31 14.18 -2.47
C TYR A 84 7.12 15.40 -1.56
N GLU A 85 7.72 16.54 -1.89
CA GLU A 85 7.67 17.74 -1.03
C GLU A 85 6.23 18.26 -0.85
N SER A 86 5.40 18.22 -1.89
CA SER A 86 3.98 18.59 -1.82
C SER A 86 3.22 17.66 -0.85
N ALA A 87 3.50 16.36 -0.90
CA ALA A 87 2.89 15.37 -0.03
C ALA A 87 3.35 15.53 1.44
N LEU A 88 4.65 15.75 1.64
CA LEU A 88 5.26 15.97 2.97
C LEU A 88 4.74 17.25 3.63
N GLN A 89 4.58 18.34 2.88
CA GLN A 89 4.03 19.59 3.40
C GLN A 89 2.59 19.40 3.91
N LEU A 90 1.75 18.68 3.16
CA LEU A 90 0.39 18.35 3.60
C LEU A 90 0.40 17.48 4.86
N ALA A 91 1.22 16.43 4.89
CA ALA A 91 1.32 15.52 6.03
C ALA A 91 1.79 16.23 7.31
N ARG A 92 2.78 17.13 7.20
CA ARG A 92 3.23 17.97 8.33
C ARG A 92 2.17 18.96 8.80
N ALA A 93 1.35 19.49 7.90
CA ALA A 93 0.32 20.47 8.23
C ALA A 93 -0.95 19.84 8.82
N GLN A 94 -1.36 18.65 8.36
CA GLN A 94 -2.64 18.03 8.74
C GLN A 94 -2.53 16.85 9.71
N TYR A 95 -1.39 16.16 9.76
CA TYR A 95 -1.23 14.97 10.59
C TYR A 95 -0.32 15.23 11.79
N ASP A 96 0.98 15.45 11.58
CA ASP A 96 1.94 15.80 12.65
C ASP A 96 3.24 16.38 12.04
N PRO A 97 3.85 17.44 12.61
CA PRO A 97 5.05 18.06 12.05
C PRO A 97 6.29 17.15 12.02
N GLY A 98 6.35 16.12 12.88
CA GLY A 98 7.43 15.15 13.00
C GLY A 98 7.23 13.87 12.18
N VAL A 99 6.39 13.89 11.14
CA VAL A 99 6.15 12.72 10.28
C VAL A 99 7.33 12.42 9.37
N GLU A 100 7.54 11.12 9.15
CA GLU A 100 8.53 10.57 8.24
C GLU A 100 7.82 9.77 7.14
N MET A 101 8.45 9.69 5.96
CA MET A 101 7.96 8.84 4.88
C MET A 101 8.30 7.38 5.18
N TYR A 102 7.33 6.48 5.03
CA TYR A 102 7.51 5.03 5.19
C TYR A 102 7.35 4.27 3.87
N GLY A 103 6.79 4.91 2.84
CA GLY A 103 6.78 4.34 1.49
C GLY A 103 5.92 5.07 0.47
N VAL A 104 5.92 4.54 -0.75
CA VAL A 104 4.89 4.77 -1.77
C VAL A 104 4.11 3.47 -1.92
N VAL A 105 2.78 3.55 -1.82
CA VAL A 105 1.88 2.40 -1.98
C VAL A 105 1.44 2.31 -3.44
N PRO A 106 1.41 1.10 -4.05
CA PRO A 106 0.81 0.89 -5.37
C PRO A 106 -0.60 1.45 -5.45
N SER A 107 -0.90 2.23 -6.50
CA SER A 107 -2.14 2.99 -6.60
C SER A 107 -3.38 2.11 -6.53
N GLU A 108 -3.34 0.98 -7.21
CA GLU A 108 -4.42 -0.01 -7.23
C GLU A 108 -4.66 -0.66 -5.86
N ILE A 109 -3.60 -0.89 -5.07
CA ILE A 109 -3.70 -1.44 -3.72
C ILE A 109 -4.27 -0.38 -2.77
N ALA A 110 -3.80 0.87 -2.87
CA ALA A 110 -4.33 1.97 -2.08
C ALA A 110 -5.80 2.25 -2.37
N ILE A 111 -6.21 2.30 -3.65
CA ILE A 111 -7.60 2.47 -4.08
C ILE A 111 -8.49 1.35 -3.50
N GLY A 112 -8.08 0.09 -3.63
CA GLY A 112 -8.84 -1.05 -3.10
C GLY A 112 -8.98 -1.02 -1.57
N ASN A 113 -7.94 -0.63 -0.84
CA ASN A 113 -7.92 -0.66 0.62
C ASN A 113 -8.64 0.53 1.27
N LEU A 114 -8.67 1.71 0.62
CA LEU A 114 -9.18 2.94 1.23
C LEU A 114 -10.71 3.11 1.09
N GLY A 115 -11.38 2.26 0.32
CA GLY A 115 -12.85 2.09 0.33
C GLY A 115 -13.69 3.27 -0.20
N GLY A 116 -13.06 4.39 -0.57
CA GLY A 116 -13.68 5.48 -1.33
C GLY A 116 -13.66 5.19 -2.84
N PRO A 117 -14.45 5.92 -3.65
CA PRO A 117 -14.30 5.87 -5.10
C PRO A 117 -12.87 6.29 -5.49
N PRO A 118 -12.22 5.63 -6.47
CA PRO A 118 -10.95 6.12 -6.99
C PRO A 118 -11.13 7.53 -7.57
N VAL A 119 -10.24 8.44 -7.20
CA VAL A 119 -10.20 9.78 -7.82
C VAL A 119 -9.35 9.76 -9.10
N ALA A 120 -8.26 8.99 -9.11
CA ALA A 120 -7.45 8.57 -10.27
C ALA A 120 -6.32 7.62 -9.79
N PRO A 121 -5.63 6.89 -10.68
CA PRO A 121 -4.26 6.43 -10.44
C PRO A 121 -3.32 7.63 -10.15
N GLY A 122 -2.16 7.36 -9.55
CA GLY A 122 -1.22 8.41 -9.14
C GLY A 122 -0.19 7.93 -8.12
N TRP A 123 0.33 8.84 -7.29
CA TRP A 123 1.26 8.53 -6.20
C TRP A 123 0.56 8.56 -4.84
N PHE A 124 0.65 7.46 -4.08
CA PHE A 124 0.11 7.35 -2.73
C PHE A 124 1.26 7.29 -1.72
N TYR A 125 1.57 8.43 -1.11
CA TYR A 125 2.62 8.56 -0.11
C TYR A 125 2.10 8.09 1.24
N LYS A 126 2.86 7.22 1.91
CA LYS A 126 2.60 6.79 3.28
C LYS A 126 3.53 7.52 4.25
N PHE A 127 2.94 8.28 5.17
CA PHE A 127 3.62 8.93 6.28
C PHE A 127 3.21 8.33 7.62
N LYS A 128 4.16 8.16 8.53
CA LYS A 128 3.91 7.69 9.91
C LYS A 128 4.77 8.51 10.87
N ARG A 129 4.48 8.39 12.17
CA ARG A 129 5.39 8.79 13.23
C ARG A 129 6.09 7.54 13.76
N GLN A 130 7.36 7.67 14.16
CA GLN A 130 8.12 6.53 14.69
C GLN A 130 7.35 5.80 15.81
N GLY A 131 7.14 4.50 15.65
CA GLY A 131 6.40 3.66 16.61
C GLY A 131 4.88 3.80 16.58
N SER A 132 4.30 4.58 15.66
CA SER A 132 2.84 4.66 15.49
C SER A 132 2.34 3.67 14.44
N ARG A 133 1.30 2.91 14.80
CA ARG A 133 0.55 2.06 13.86
C ARG A 133 -0.17 2.89 12.80
N ARG A 134 -0.64 4.08 13.20
CA ARG A 134 -1.45 4.98 12.39
C ARG A 134 -0.62 5.59 11.27
N GLU A 135 -1.24 5.64 10.10
CA GLU A 135 -0.63 6.05 8.84
C GLU A 135 -1.45 7.20 8.24
N PHE A 136 -0.77 8.17 7.65
CA PHE A 136 -1.39 9.24 6.88
C PHE A 136 -1.00 9.08 5.42
N ILE A 137 -2.00 8.79 4.59
CA ILE A 137 -1.83 8.57 3.15
C ILE A 137 -2.16 9.87 2.42
N VAL A 138 -1.27 10.32 1.54
CA VAL A 138 -1.47 11.49 0.68
C VAL A 138 -1.44 11.06 -0.78
N GLN A 139 -2.46 11.43 -1.54
CA GLN A 139 -2.55 11.17 -2.96
C GLN A 139 -2.10 12.41 -3.75
N ILE A 140 -1.14 12.21 -4.65
CA ILE A 140 -0.79 13.17 -5.70
C ILE A 140 -1.21 12.60 -7.07
N VAL A 141 -1.91 13.41 -7.87
CA VAL A 141 -2.27 13.13 -9.26
C VAL A 141 -1.83 14.32 -10.12
N ASP A 142 -1.08 14.05 -11.18
CA ASP A 142 -0.52 15.04 -12.10
C ASP A 142 0.18 16.24 -11.41
N GLY A 143 0.87 15.96 -10.31
CA GLY A 143 1.59 16.96 -9.50
C GLY A 143 0.71 17.78 -8.54
N GLN A 144 -0.59 17.48 -8.42
CA GLN A 144 -1.53 18.13 -7.50
C GLN A 144 -1.94 17.19 -6.37
N VAL A 145 -2.07 17.72 -5.15
CA VAL A 145 -2.70 17.00 -4.04
C VAL A 145 -4.19 16.85 -4.34
N THR A 146 -4.67 15.61 -4.50
CA THR A 146 -6.10 15.32 -4.77
C THR A 146 -6.85 14.81 -3.55
N GLY A 147 -6.14 14.28 -2.55
CA GLY A 147 -6.76 13.76 -1.34
C GLY A 147 -5.75 13.30 -0.30
N SER A 148 -6.24 13.13 0.92
CA SER A 148 -5.49 12.52 2.01
C SER A 148 -6.43 11.80 2.97
N THR A 149 -5.95 10.76 3.64
CA THR A 149 -6.72 10.02 4.63
C THR A 149 -5.83 9.45 5.71
N THR A 150 -6.44 9.11 6.85
CA THR A 150 -5.78 8.41 7.95
C THR A 150 -6.21 6.95 7.95
N ALA A 151 -5.26 6.04 7.99
CA ALA A 151 -5.48 4.60 8.09
C ALA A 151 -4.77 4.01 9.32
N GLU A 152 -5.13 2.79 9.68
CA GLU A 152 -4.36 1.96 10.61
C GLU A 152 -4.42 0.52 10.08
N PRO A 153 -3.28 -0.19 9.95
CA PRO A 153 -3.27 -1.52 9.38
C PRO A 153 -3.88 -2.53 10.36
N ILE A 154 -4.59 -3.52 9.82
CA ILE A 154 -5.24 -4.58 10.61
C ILE A 154 -4.18 -5.34 11.43
N GLU A 155 -3.06 -5.69 10.78
CA GLU A 155 -1.91 -6.38 11.37
C GLU A 155 -0.64 -5.55 11.12
N GLU A 156 0.39 -5.70 11.95
CA GLU A 156 1.67 -5.03 11.68
C GLU A 156 2.40 -5.71 10.50
N PRO A 157 2.94 -4.93 9.54
CA PRO A 157 3.73 -5.48 8.45
C PRO A 157 4.94 -6.25 9.01
N THR A 158 5.17 -7.44 8.47
CA THR A 158 6.30 -8.30 8.83
C THR A 158 7.04 -8.69 7.54
N PRO A 159 8.29 -8.25 7.32
CA PRO A 159 9.14 -7.46 8.23
C PRO A 159 8.60 -6.05 8.52
N ALA A 160 9.00 -5.49 9.67
CA ALA A 160 8.57 -4.15 10.08
C ALA A 160 9.11 -3.06 9.13
N GLU A 161 8.26 -2.09 8.81
CA GLU A 161 8.62 -0.95 7.98
C GLU A 161 9.48 0.07 8.74
N LEU A 162 10.41 0.70 8.01
CA LEU A 162 11.34 1.70 8.51
C LEU A 162 11.12 3.05 7.80
N PRO A 163 11.41 4.19 8.47
CA PRO A 163 11.39 5.48 7.81
C PRO A 163 12.43 5.54 6.68
N ILE A 164 12.10 6.31 5.64
CA ILE A 164 12.88 6.46 4.41
C ILE A 164 13.53 7.84 4.42
N ASP A 165 14.86 7.86 4.51
CA ASP A 165 15.64 9.06 4.21
C ASP A 165 15.69 9.27 2.69
N VAL A 166 14.77 10.11 2.21
CA VAL A 166 14.63 10.44 0.78
C VAL A 166 15.91 11.06 0.20
N SER A 167 16.76 11.70 1.02
CA SER A 167 18.02 12.28 0.55
C SER A 167 19.07 11.25 0.13
N GLN A 168 18.89 9.97 0.50
CA GLN A 168 19.78 8.87 0.11
C GLN A 168 19.32 8.17 -1.18
N ILE A 169 18.09 8.39 -1.64
CA ILE A 169 17.56 7.79 -2.86
C ILE A 169 18.28 8.41 -4.07
N LYS A 170 18.79 7.56 -4.96
CA LYS A 170 19.51 7.96 -6.18
C LYS A 170 18.81 7.54 -7.46
N ILE A 171 17.89 6.58 -7.36
CA ILE A 171 17.06 6.08 -8.45
C ILE A 171 15.62 6.47 -8.17
N ASP A 172 15.01 7.25 -9.06
CA ASP A 172 13.61 7.71 -8.98
C ASP A 172 12.69 6.87 -9.88
N SER A 173 11.38 7.06 -9.77
CA SER A 173 10.34 6.23 -10.40
C SER A 173 10.46 6.10 -11.93
N ASP A 174 10.86 7.17 -12.62
CA ASP A 174 11.06 7.18 -14.08
C ASP A 174 12.26 6.30 -14.48
N GLN A 175 13.33 6.33 -13.70
CA GLN A 175 14.50 5.48 -13.88
C GLN A 175 14.18 4.01 -13.58
N VAL A 176 13.37 3.72 -12.55
CA VAL A 176 12.90 2.36 -12.26
C VAL A 176 12.08 1.80 -13.43
N PHE A 177 11.14 2.58 -13.97
CA PHE A 177 10.37 2.16 -15.15
C PHE A 177 11.25 1.95 -16.39
N ALA A 178 12.28 2.78 -16.59
CA ALA A 178 13.24 2.58 -17.68
C ALA A 178 14.02 1.26 -17.52
N MET A 179 14.55 0.97 -16.33
CA MET A 179 15.23 -0.30 -16.01
C MET A 179 14.32 -1.52 -16.17
N PHE A 180 13.05 -1.41 -15.74
CA PHE A 180 12.06 -2.45 -15.91
C PHE A 180 11.75 -2.71 -17.39
N LYS A 181 11.56 -1.66 -18.19
CA LYS A 181 11.29 -1.79 -19.63
C LYS A 181 12.44 -2.47 -20.38
N GLU A 182 13.68 -2.22 -19.96
CA GLU A 182 14.87 -2.91 -20.51
C GLU A 182 14.87 -4.41 -20.16
N ARG A 183 14.56 -4.77 -18.91
CA ARG A 183 14.65 -6.16 -18.41
C ARG A 183 13.38 -7.01 -18.54
N ALA A 184 12.21 -6.40 -18.78
CA ALA A 184 10.94 -7.11 -18.89
C ALA A 184 10.99 -8.32 -19.86
N PRO A 185 11.63 -8.26 -21.04
CA PRO A 185 11.75 -9.42 -21.93
C PRO A 185 12.52 -10.60 -21.30
N GLU A 186 13.52 -10.33 -20.47
CA GLU A 186 14.29 -11.36 -19.75
C GLU A 186 13.44 -12.06 -18.67
N LEU A 187 12.47 -11.34 -18.11
CA LEU A 187 11.49 -11.82 -17.15
C LEU A 187 10.29 -12.54 -17.82
N GLY A 188 10.29 -12.66 -19.15
CA GLY A 188 9.16 -13.20 -19.92
C GLY A 188 7.96 -12.26 -20.00
N ILE A 189 8.14 -10.99 -19.64
CA ILE A 189 7.11 -9.95 -19.64
C ILE A 189 7.24 -9.16 -20.93
N THR A 190 6.12 -8.98 -21.64
CA THR A 190 6.02 -8.00 -22.73
C THR A 190 5.22 -6.82 -22.21
N PRO A 191 5.83 -5.65 -21.95
CA PRO A 191 5.10 -4.45 -21.56
C PRO A 191 4.25 -3.99 -22.77
N GLY A 192 2.98 -4.38 -22.78
CA GLY A 192 1.96 -3.86 -23.70
C GLY A 192 1.42 -2.53 -23.19
N ASP A 193 0.12 -2.30 -23.36
CA ASP A 193 -0.57 -1.11 -22.84
C ASP A 193 -0.82 -1.15 -21.31
N THR A 194 -0.17 -2.07 -20.60
CA THR A 194 -0.29 -2.23 -19.14
C THR A 194 0.46 -1.11 -18.42
N VAL A 195 -0.28 -0.25 -17.73
CA VAL A 195 0.26 0.73 -16.79
C VAL A 195 0.66 0.01 -15.50
N TYR A 196 1.96 -0.15 -15.26
CA TYR A 196 2.46 -0.78 -14.04
C TYR A 196 2.44 0.20 -12.85
N ASP A 197 2.29 -0.34 -11.64
CA ASP A 197 2.43 0.40 -10.40
C ASP A 197 3.88 0.36 -9.88
N LEU A 198 4.21 1.27 -8.97
CA LEU A 198 5.42 1.19 -8.15
C LEU A 198 5.08 1.13 -6.66
N GLU A 199 5.85 0.33 -5.94
CA GLU A 199 6.02 0.41 -4.50
C GLU A 199 7.42 0.95 -4.19
N LEU A 200 7.53 1.81 -3.18
CA LEU A 200 8.78 2.10 -2.48
C LEU A 200 8.59 1.74 -1.02
N VAL A 201 9.45 0.88 -0.48
CA VAL A 201 9.38 0.47 0.94
C VAL A 201 10.79 0.26 1.51
N SER A 202 10.98 0.58 2.79
CA SER A 202 12.17 0.22 3.56
C SER A 202 11.77 -0.73 4.68
N LEU A 203 12.42 -1.89 4.76
CA LEU A 203 12.03 -2.99 5.63
C LEU A 203 13.19 -3.42 6.54
N ALA A 204 12.87 -3.73 7.79
CA ALA A 204 13.82 -4.22 8.77
C ALA A 204 14.51 -5.51 8.29
N GLY A 205 15.85 -5.52 8.32
CA GLY A 205 16.67 -6.67 7.87
C GLY A 205 16.92 -6.75 6.36
N LYS A 206 16.37 -5.85 5.54
CA LYS A 206 16.73 -5.68 4.12
C LYS A 206 17.74 -4.52 3.98
N ASN A 207 18.50 -4.46 2.88
CA ASN A 207 19.60 -3.51 2.68
C ASN A 207 19.15 -2.09 2.25
N GLY A 208 18.23 -1.49 3.01
CA GLY A 208 17.69 -0.15 2.74
C GLY A 208 16.45 -0.13 1.83
N PRO A 209 16.02 1.05 1.37
CA PRO A 209 14.79 1.21 0.59
C PRO A 209 14.86 0.48 -0.76
N THR A 210 13.78 -0.21 -1.10
CA THR A 210 13.62 -0.98 -2.34
C THR A 210 12.47 -0.41 -3.15
N TRP A 211 12.73 -0.11 -4.41
CA TRP A 211 11.71 0.11 -5.43
C TRP A 211 11.27 -1.22 -6.00
N SER A 212 9.96 -1.38 -6.21
CA SER A 212 9.42 -2.54 -6.93
C SER A 212 8.34 -2.15 -7.92
N VAL A 213 8.36 -2.76 -9.10
CA VAL A 213 7.30 -2.68 -10.09
C VAL A 213 6.25 -3.73 -9.76
N VAL A 214 4.99 -3.29 -9.67
CA VAL A 214 3.85 -4.12 -9.32
C VAL A 214 2.92 -4.23 -10.51
N ASP A 215 2.59 -5.47 -10.90
CA ASP A 215 1.59 -5.76 -11.92
C ASP A 215 0.19 -5.42 -11.37
N PRO A 216 -0.56 -4.51 -12.02
CA PRO A 216 -1.83 -3.99 -11.49
C PRO A 216 -2.95 -5.04 -11.56
N THR A 217 -2.82 -6.08 -12.38
CA THR A 217 -3.88 -7.10 -12.53
C THR A 217 -3.72 -8.21 -11.49
N THR A 218 -2.49 -8.69 -11.33
CA THR A 218 -2.15 -9.83 -10.47
C THR A 218 -1.69 -9.43 -9.08
N LYS A 219 -1.45 -8.13 -8.84
CA LYS A 219 -0.87 -7.56 -7.61
C LYS A 219 0.44 -8.25 -7.23
N LYS A 220 1.30 -8.53 -8.21
CA LYS A 220 2.60 -9.19 -8.03
C LYS A 220 3.76 -8.24 -8.26
N TRP A 221 4.78 -8.35 -7.43
CA TRP A 221 6.06 -7.67 -7.57
C TRP A 221 6.87 -8.39 -8.65
N VAL A 222 7.01 -7.76 -9.82
CA VAL A 222 7.61 -8.39 -11.02
C VAL A 222 9.08 -8.00 -11.22
N PHE A 223 9.52 -6.91 -10.61
CA PHE A 223 10.90 -6.40 -10.70
C PHE A 223 11.20 -5.52 -9.49
N SER A 224 12.38 -5.67 -8.88
CA SER A 224 12.78 -4.89 -7.70
C SER A 224 14.24 -4.44 -7.79
N VAL A 225 14.53 -3.21 -7.35
CA VAL A 225 15.87 -2.63 -7.28
C VAL A 225 16.07 -1.83 -5.99
N ASN A 226 17.31 -1.80 -5.51
CA ASN A 226 17.69 -0.95 -4.38
C ASN A 226 17.64 0.53 -4.78
N ALA A 227 16.93 1.36 -4.04
CA ALA A 227 16.74 2.78 -4.38
C ALA A 227 18.00 3.65 -4.24
N VAL A 228 19.04 3.15 -3.54
CA VAL A 228 20.30 3.86 -3.24
C VAL A 228 21.45 3.42 -4.16
N SER A 229 21.50 2.14 -4.56
CA SER A 229 22.54 1.58 -5.44
C SER A 229 22.07 1.31 -6.87
N GLY A 230 20.78 1.13 -7.12
CA GLY A 230 20.23 0.68 -8.41
C GLY A 230 20.47 -0.81 -8.71
N GLU A 231 21.06 -1.55 -7.77
CA GLU A 231 21.30 -2.99 -7.94
C GLU A 231 19.99 -3.80 -7.82
N PRO A 232 19.90 -4.98 -8.44
CA PRO A 232 18.74 -5.87 -8.30
C PRO A 232 18.49 -6.21 -6.82
N ALA A 233 17.23 -6.12 -6.40
CA ALA A 233 16.78 -6.51 -5.07
C ALA A 233 15.87 -7.74 -5.14
N ALA A 234 15.74 -8.45 -4.02
CA ALA A 234 14.67 -9.42 -3.85
C ALA A 234 13.33 -8.71 -3.67
N ASP A 235 12.23 -9.41 -3.96
CA ASP A 235 10.87 -8.96 -3.62
C ASP A 235 10.82 -8.60 -2.11
N PRO A 236 10.33 -7.39 -1.73
CA PRO A 236 10.19 -7.01 -0.33
C PRO A 236 9.21 -7.92 0.45
N HIS A 237 8.25 -8.56 -0.22
CA HIS A 237 7.20 -9.40 0.39
C HIS A 237 7.49 -10.92 0.34
N GLN A 238 8.74 -11.30 0.05
CA GLN A 238 9.26 -12.69 0.09
C GLN A 238 10.42 -12.84 1.09
#